data_AF-I1KAL2-F1
#
_entry.id   AF-I1KAL2-F1
#
_cell.length_a   1.000
_cell.length_b   1.000
_cell.length_c   1.000
_cell.angle_alpha   90.00
_cell.angle_beta   90.00
_cell.angle_gamma   90.00
#
_symmetry.space_group_name_H-M   'P 1'
#
loop_
_entity.id
_entity.type
_entity.pdbx_description
1 polymer ?
#
loop_
_entity_poly.entity_id
_entity_poly.type
_entity_poly.pdbx_seq_one_letter_code
_entity_poly.pdbx_strand_id
1 'polypeptide(L)'
;MKRSRDMEKRSEIKSAIEELSMLVIVKPEGNHVMIAHIPTKPFLSLCHLVLQVLDKIGPTMAVLRQDVSQNIKRLEVMHELNPSMNSNLVEILKSEASKGKSRKRSSCSKAFLWLTRSLDFSSALLKSLENDPKKDMEQIVQECYDVTLSPWHGWISSAAFRVITICSFLHLFNHVYAFDGFYRLTYMFHLSLSGPGKFIY
;
A
#
# COMPACT_ATOMS: atom_id res chain seq x y z
N MET A 1 -23.86 4.10 19.61
CA MET A 1 -22.51 3.73 19.12
C MET A 1 -22.35 3.58 17.60
N LYS A 2 -23.37 3.20 16.80
CA LYS A 2 -23.21 3.01 15.33
C LYS A 2 -22.97 4.32 14.55
N ARG A 3 -23.73 5.37 14.86
CA ARG A 3 -23.67 6.68 14.18
C ARG A 3 -22.33 7.42 14.31
N SER A 4 -21.64 7.31 15.46
CA SER A 4 -20.31 7.93 15.69
C SER A 4 -19.23 7.30 14.81
N ARG A 5 -19.24 5.97 14.70
CA ARG A 5 -18.27 5.20 13.88
C ARG A 5 -18.45 5.42 12.38
N ASP A 6 -19.68 5.70 11.94
CA ASP A 6 -19.97 6.00 10.54
C ASP A 6 -19.53 7.42 10.15
N MET A 7 -19.58 8.37 11.10
CA MET A 7 -19.08 9.74 10.94
C MET A 7 -17.55 9.78 10.89
N GLU A 8 -16.89 9.05 11.78
CA GLU A 8 -15.43 8.88 11.85
C GLU A 8 -14.88 8.29 10.55
N LYS A 9 -15.46 7.19 10.07
CA LYS A 9 -15.12 6.58 8.77
C LYS A 9 -15.42 7.48 7.56
N ARG A 10 -16.33 8.46 7.70
CA ARG A 10 -16.62 9.45 6.65
C ARG A 10 -15.56 10.53 6.63
N SER A 11 -15.05 10.89 7.81
CA SER A 11 -13.91 11.78 7.98
C SER A 11 -12.64 11.17 7.41
N GLU A 12 -12.34 9.90 7.69
CA GLU A 12 -11.14 9.21 7.18
C GLU A 12 -11.09 9.16 5.64
N ILE A 13 -12.23 8.88 4.99
CA ILE A 13 -12.30 8.86 3.52
C ILE A 13 -12.14 10.27 2.96
N LYS A 14 -12.75 11.26 3.61
CA LYS A 14 -12.59 12.66 3.21
C LYS A 14 -11.13 13.10 3.37
N SER A 15 -10.48 12.68 4.44
CA SER A 15 -9.06 12.91 4.72
C SER A 15 -8.17 12.23 3.68
N ALA A 16 -8.44 10.97 3.33
CA ALA A 16 -7.69 10.28 2.27
C ALA A 16 -7.89 10.94 0.90
N ILE A 17 -9.10 11.43 0.60
CA ILE A 17 -9.37 12.21 -0.62
C ILE A 17 -8.63 13.55 -0.59
N GLU A 18 -8.58 14.23 0.54
CA GLU A 18 -7.85 15.50 0.71
C GLU A 18 -6.33 15.30 0.64
N GLU A 19 -5.80 14.25 1.25
CA GLU A 19 -4.39 13.86 1.19
C GLU A 19 -3.97 13.47 -0.23
N LEU A 20 -4.80 12.69 -0.93
CA LEU A 20 -4.65 12.41 -2.35
C LEU A 20 -4.79 13.67 -3.22
N SER A 21 -5.58 14.66 -2.79
CA SER A 21 -5.68 15.96 -3.47
C SER A 21 -4.44 16.84 -3.23
N MET A 22 -3.77 16.70 -2.08
CA MET A 22 -2.51 17.41 -1.77
C MET A 22 -1.30 16.79 -2.49
N LEU A 23 -1.28 15.47 -2.69
CA LEU A 23 -0.22 14.77 -3.45
C LEU A 23 -0.16 15.16 -4.94
N VAL A 24 -1.15 15.91 -5.44
CA VAL A 24 -1.22 16.41 -6.83
C VAL A 24 -0.56 17.79 -7.01
N ILE A 25 -0.07 18.43 -5.95
CA ILE A 25 0.59 19.75 -6.07
C ILE A 25 2.06 19.58 -6.51
N VAL A 26 2.26 19.15 -7.75
CA VAL A 26 3.24 19.84 -8.61
C VAL A 26 2.46 20.99 -9.23
N LYS A 27 2.65 22.22 -8.71
CA LYS A 27 1.93 23.44 -9.12
C LYS A 27 1.81 23.56 -10.65
N PRO A 28 0.63 23.93 -11.15
CA PRO A 28 0.55 25.03 -12.09
C PRO A 28 -0.32 26.14 -11.49
N GLU A 29 0.16 27.36 -11.62
CA GLU A 29 -0.57 28.58 -11.25
C GLU A 29 -1.81 28.73 -12.14
N GLY A 30 -2.98 28.95 -11.54
CA GLY A 30 -4.18 29.38 -12.27
C GLY A 30 -5.47 28.69 -11.80
N ASN A 31 -6.51 29.50 -11.60
CA ASN A 31 -7.84 29.14 -11.08
C ASN A 31 -8.64 28.17 -11.98
N HIS A 32 -8.23 26.91 -12.03
CA HIS A 32 -9.08 25.80 -12.41
C HIS A 32 -8.96 24.73 -11.33
N VAL A 33 -10.10 24.23 -10.83
CA VAL A 33 -10.13 22.97 -10.08
C VAL A 33 -9.58 21.90 -11.02
N MET A 34 -8.27 21.67 -10.95
CA MET A 34 -7.58 20.64 -11.71
C MET A 34 -8.20 19.32 -11.29
N ILE A 35 -9.08 18.78 -12.14
CA ILE A 35 -9.56 17.41 -12.00
C ILE A 35 -8.30 16.56 -12.16
N ALA A 36 -7.73 16.11 -11.04
CA ALA A 36 -6.57 15.26 -11.03
C ALA A 36 -6.81 14.10 -12.02
N HIS A 37 -5.92 13.96 -13.00
CA HIS A 37 -5.98 12.91 -14.00
C HIS A 37 -4.79 11.98 -13.78
N ILE A 38 -5.08 10.76 -13.35
CA ILE A 38 -4.07 9.73 -13.11
C ILE A 38 -4.33 8.59 -14.09
N PRO A 39 -3.56 8.52 -15.20
CA PRO A 39 -3.70 7.44 -16.16
C PRO A 39 -3.51 6.07 -15.50
N THR A 40 -4.53 5.21 -15.55
CA THR A 40 -4.55 3.92 -14.86
C THR A 40 -3.38 3.02 -15.28
N LYS A 41 -3.13 2.88 -16.59
CA LYS A 41 -2.06 2.00 -17.09
C LYS A 41 -0.66 2.49 -16.66
N PRO A 42 -0.24 3.75 -16.91
CA PRO A 42 1.02 4.28 -16.40
C PRO A 42 1.22 4.12 -14.89
N PHE A 43 0.19 4.38 -14.08
CA PHE A 43 0.27 4.17 -12.63
C PHE A 43 0.54 2.70 -12.29
N LEU A 44 -0.19 1.77 -12.90
CA LEU A 44 0.02 0.34 -12.66
C LEU A 44 1.40 -0.12 -13.14
N SER A 45 1.90 0.40 -14.26
CA SER A 45 3.26 0.15 -14.73
C SER A 45 4.30 0.59 -13.70
N LEU A 46 4.12 1.75 -13.05
CA LEU A 46 4.99 2.20 -11.96
C LEU A 46 4.91 1.25 -10.75
N CYS A 47 3.72 0.79 -10.36
CA CYS A 47 3.58 -0.21 -9.29
C CYS A 47 4.23 -1.56 -9.63
N HIS A 48 4.25 -1.96 -10.91
CA HIS A 48 5.00 -3.16 -11.34
C HIS A 48 6.52 -2.98 -11.19
N LEU A 49 7.06 -1.76 -11.31
CA LEU A 49 8.47 -1.49 -11.00
C LEU A 49 8.76 -1.65 -9.50
N VAL A 50 7.81 -1.28 -8.63
CA VAL A 50 7.92 -1.56 -7.18
C VAL A 50 8.10 -3.06 -6.93
N LEU A 51 7.33 -3.92 -7.60
CA LEU A 51 7.50 -5.37 -7.45
C LEU A 51 8.93 -5.81 -7.80
N GLN A 52 9.54 -5.24 -8.85
CA GLN A 52 10.92 -5.55 -9.23
C GLN A 52 11.93 -5.12 -8.16
N VAL A 53 11.73 -3.95 -7.54
CA VAL A 53 12.57 -3.49 -6.41
C VAL A 53 12.44 -4.46 -5.23
N LEU A 54 11.22 -4.86 -4.88
CA LEU A 54 10.97 -5.82 -3.81
C LEU A 54 11.58 -7.20 -4.09
N ASP A 55 11.49 -7.68 -5.32
CA ASP A 55 12.09 -8.96 -5.75
C ASP A 55 13.64 -8.92 -5.66
N LYS A 56 14.27 -7.75 -5.85
CA LYS A 56 15.74 -7.57 -5.69
C LYS A 56 16.21 -7.60 -4.24
N ILE A 57 15.38 -7.15 -3.30
CA ILE A 57 15.68 -7.21 -1.86
C ILE A 57 15.55 -8.65 -1.35
N GLY A 58 14.58 -9.40 -1.89
CA GLY A 58 14.45 -10.83 -1.64
C GLY A 58 13.40 -11.17 -0.56
N PRO A 59 13.54 -12.34 0.11
CA PRO A 59 12.47 -12.94 0.93
C PRO A 59 11.90 -12.05 2.03
N THR A 60 12.70 -11.14 2.58
CA THR A 60 12.26 -10.14 3.58
C THR A 60 11.05 -9.34 3.09
N MET A 61 10.97 -9.05 1.79
CA MET A 61 9.89 -8.25 1.20
C MET A 61 8.72 -9.07 0.67
N ALA A 62 8.73 -10.40 0.82
CA ALA A 62 7.75 -11.28 0.19
C ALA A 62 6.29 -10.92 0.53
N VAL A 63 6.03 -10.47 1.76
CA VAL A 63 4.69 -10.12 2.22
C VAL A 63 4.20 -8.81 1.63
N LEU A 64 5.05 -7.77 1.64
CA LEU A 64 4.75 -6.50 0.99
C LEU A 64 4.56 -6.69 -0.52
N ARG A 65 5.44 -7.49 -1.15
CA ARG A 65 5.35 -7.86 -2.56
C ARG A 65 4.03 -8.53 -2.91
N GLN A 66 3.57 -9.47 -2.08
CA GLN A 66 2.26 -10.11 -2.26
C GLN A 66 1.11 -9.11 -2.16
N ASP A 67 1.13 -8.22 -1.17
CA ASP A 67 0.09 -7.21 -0.98
C ASP A 67 0.01 -6.23 -2.16
N VAL A 68 1.16 -5.70 -2.60
CA VAL A 68 1.28 -4.83 -3.79
C VAL A 68 0.72 -5.52 -5.03
N SER A 69 1.11 -6.78 -5.28
CA SER A 69 0.65 -7.54 -6.44
C SER A 69 -0.88 -7.73 -6.46
N GLN A 70 -1.48 -8.01 -5.31
CA GLN A 70 -2.94 -8.15 -5.20
C GLN A 70 -3.68 -6.82 -5.40
N ASN A 71 -3.11 -5.72 -4.90
CA ASN A 71 -3.67 -4.40 -5.09
C ASN A 71 -3.59 -3.94 -6.55
N ILE A 72 -2.48 -4.21 -7.24
CA ILE A 72 -2.34 -4.02 -8.70
C ILE A 72 -3.43 -4.80 -9.43
N LYS A 73 -3.53 -6.12 -9.16
CA LYS A 73 -4.50 -6.98 -9.85
C LYS A 73 -5.94 -6.50 -9.66
N ARG A 74 -6.27 -5.96 -8.49
CA ARG A 74 -7.59 -5.40 -8.22
C ARG A 74 -7.93 -4.21 -9.12
N LEU A 75 -6.97 -3.30 -9.32
CA LEU A 75 -7.15 -2.16 -10.22
C LEU A 75 -7.13 -2.56 -11.69
N GLU A 76 -6.32 -3.55 -12.08
CA GLU A 76 -6.31 -4.13 -13.43
C GLU A 76 -7.68 -4.72 -13.78
N VAL A 77 -8.24 -5.55 -12.91
CA VAL A 77 -9.58 -6.14 -13.10
C VAL A 77 -10.63 -5.03 -13.25
N MET A 78 -10.55 -3.97 -12.45
CA MET A 78 -11.47 -2.84 -12.58
C MET A 78 -11.30 -2.11 -13.91
N HIS A 79 -10.06 -1.87 -14.35
CA HIS A 79 -9.78 -1.27 -15.65
C HIS A 79 -10.34 -2.11 -16.80
N GLU A 80 -10.14 -3.43 -16.78
CA GLU A 80 -10.60 -4.38 -17.79
C GLU A 80 -12.14 -4.41 -17.93
N LEU A 81 -12.89 -4.16 -16.85
CA LEU A 81 -14.36 -4.13 -16.91
C LEU A 81 -14.90 -3.01 -17.81
N ASN A 82 -14.19 -1.87 -17.91
CA ASN A 82 -14.55 -0.78 -18.81
C ASN A 82 -13.32 0.10 -19.11
N PRO A 83 -12.46 -0.28 -20.08
CA PRO A 83 -11.17 0.38 -20.28
C PRO A 83 -11.26 1.86 -20.63
N SER A 84 -12.33 2.30 -21.29
CA SER A 84 -12.54 3.70 -21.65
C SER A 84 -12.90 4.55 -20.42
N MET A 85 -13.90 4.12 -19.64
CA MET A 85 -14.34 4.84 -18.43
C MET A 85 -13.36 4.73 -17.27
N ASN A 86 -12.63 3.60 -17.17
CA ASN A 86 -11.68 3.32 -16.11
C ASN A 86 -10.23 3.60 -16.55
N SER A 87 -10.03 4.45 -17.56
CA SER A 87 -8.72 4.91 -18.02
C SER A 87 -8.05 5.89 -17.05
N ASN A 88 -8.85 6.56 -16.21
CA ASN A 88 -8.41 7.47 -15.15
C ASN A 88 -8.77 6.89 -13.78
N LEU A 89 -7.77 6.70 -12.91
CA LEU A 89 -7.99 6.17 -11.55
C LEU A 89 -8.93 7.06 -10.74
N VAL A 90 -8.88 8.38 -10.92
CA VAL A 90 -9.75 9.30 -10.18
C VAL A 90 -11.23 9.03 -10.48
N GLU A 91 -11.57 8.65 -11.71
CA GLU A 91 -12.93 8.30 -12.08
C GLU A 91 -13.35 6.92 -11.53
N ILE A 92 -12.41 5.96 -11.45
CA ILE A 92 -12.64 4.68 -10.76
C ILE A 92 -13.02 4.94 -9.29
N LEU A 93 -12.25 5.79 -8.61
CA LEU A 93 -12.45 6.11 -7.19
C LEU A 93 -13.78 6.83 -6.95
N LYS A 94 -14.10 7.84 -7.77
CA LYS A 94 -15.39 8.55 -7.72
C LYS A 94 -16.57 7.61 -7.95
N SER A 95 -16.48 6.75 -8.97
CA SER A 95 -17.50 5.74 -9.31
C SER A 95 -17.71 4.74 -8.17
N GLU A 96 -16.63 4.33 -7.50
CA GLU A 96 -16.72 3.42 -6.37
C GLU A 96 -17.32 4.08 -5.12
N ALA A 97 -16.97 5.36 -4.88
CA ALA A 97 -17.52 6.17 -3.79
C ALA A 97 -19.01 6.45 -3.97
N SER A 98 -19.45 6.84 -5.18
CA SER A 98 -20.86 7.12 -5.48
C SER A 98 -21.75 5.87 -5.31
N LYS A 99 -21.20 4.68 -5.58
CA LYS A 99 -21.86 3.39 -5.36
C LYS A 99 -21.80 2.90 -3.92
N GLY A 100 -21.20 3.65 -3.00
CA GLY A 100 -21.02 3.27 -1.59
C GLY A 100 -20.13 2.03 -1.40
N LYS A 101 -19.29 1.67 -2.38
CA LYS A 101 -18.45 0.47 -2.36
C LYS A 101 -17.02 0.73 -1.88
N SER A 102 -16.62 2.00 -1.72
CA SER A 102 -15.24 2.41 -1.37
C SER A 102 -14.72 1.80 -0.06
N ARG A 103 -15.61 1.45 0.87
CA ARG A 103 -15.27 0.85 2.18
C ARG A 103 -15.13 -0.66 2.16
N LYS A 104 -15.56 -1.33 1.09
CA LYS A 104 -15.47 -2.79 1.00
C LYS A 104 -14.02 -3.24 1.14
N ARG A 105 -13.82 -4.42 1.70
CA ARG A 105 -12.48 -5.00 1.89
C ARG A 105 -11.69 -5.07 0.59
N SER A 106 -12.37 -5.40 -0.50
CA SER A 106 -11.81 -5.53 -1.84
C SER A 106 -12.08 -4.29 -2.72
N SER A 107 -12.09 -3.09 -2.14
CA SER A 107 -12.32 -1.85 -2.91
C SER A 107 -11.08 -1.39 -3.66
N CYS A 108 -11.28 -0.77 -4.82
CA CYS A 108 -10.24 -0.13 -5.62
C CYS A 108 -9.63 1.07 -4.88
N SER A 109 -10.43 1.78 -4.09
CA SER A 109 -9.98 2.89 -3.23
C SER A 109 -8.93 2.45 -2.22
N LYS A 110 -9.14 1.30 -1.57
CA LYS A 110 -8.14 0.75 -0.65
C LYS A 110 -6.90 0.25 -1.37
N ALA A 111 -7.06 -0.41 -2.52
CA ALA A 111 -5.91 -0.84 -3.32
C ALA A 111 -5.04 0.35 -3.74
N PHE A 112 -5.66 1.41 -4.25
CA PHE A 112 -4.93 2.63 -4.63
C PHE A 112 -4.19 3.28 -3.46
N LEU A 113 -4.83 3.36 -2.29
CA LEU A 113 -4.21 3.88 -1.08
C LEU A 113 -2.99 3.05 -0.63
N TRP A 114 -3.08 1.72 -0.63
CA TRP A 114 -1.94 0.88 -0.25
C TRP A 114 -0.81 0.90 -1.28
N LEU A 115 -1.14 1.05 -2.57
CA LEU A 115 -0.13 1.21 -3.63
C LEU A 115 0.64 2.53 -3.49
N THR A 116 -0.04 3.64 -3.19
CA THR A 116 0.65 4.93 -2.97
C THR A 116 1.61 4.86 -1.78
N ARG A 117 1.20 4.25 -0.65
CA ARG A 117 2.10 4.02 0.49
C ARG A 117 3.28 3.10 0.17
N SER A 118 3.07 2.11 -0.70
CA SER A 118 4.15 1.22 -1.16
C SER A 118 5.14 1.94 -2.08
N LEU A 119 4.67 2.93 -2.84
CA LEU A 119 5.53 3.83 -3.63
C LEU A 119 6.36 4.74 -2.71
N ASP A 120 5.78 5.27 -1.64
CA ASP A 120 6.51 6.07 -0.64
C ASP A 120 7.61 5.26 0.02
N PHE A 121 7.30 4.04 0.48
CA PHE A 121 8.29 3.11 1.03
C PHE A 121 9.41 2.83 0.02
N SER A 122 9.05 2.54 -1.23
CA SER A 122 10.04 2.24 -2.29
C SER A 122 10.92 3.44 -2.62
N SER A 123 10.36 4.65 -2.63
CA SER A 123 11.10 5.90 -2.83
C SER A 123 12.08 6.16 -1.69
N ALA A 124 11.63 5.99 -0.44
CA ALA A 124 12.49 6.10 0.74
C ALA A 124 13.63 5.08 0.71
N LEU A 125 13.32 3.84 0.32
CA LEU A 125 14.28 2.77 0.22
C LEU A 125 15.37 3.04 -0.82
N LEU A 126 14.98 3.43 -2.04
CA LEU A 126 15.93 3.74 -3.11
C LEU A 126 16.85 4.90 -2.71
N LYS A 127 16.31 5.95 -2.07
CA LYS A 127 17.11 7.07 -1.55
C LYS A 127 18.08 6.62 -0.45
N SER A 128 17.65 5.73 0.45
CA SER A 128 18.50 5.22 1.53
C SER A 128 19.67 4.40 0.96
N LEU A 129 19.40 3.55 -0.03
CA LEU A 129 20.42 2.74 -0.73
C LEU A 129 21.40 3.60 -1.53
N GLU A 130 20.93 4.68 -2.14
CA GLU A 130 21.78 5.64 -2.86
C GLU A 130 22.73 6.38 -1.90
N ASN A 131 22.21 6.79 -0.73
CA ASN A 131 22.96 7.58 0.25
C ASN A 131 24.00 6.75 1.02
N ASP A 132 23.68 5.51 1.37
CA ASP A 132 24.60 4.62 2.09
C ASP A 132 24.55 3.17 1.58
N PRO A 133 25.24 2.87 0.46
CA PRO A 133 25.24 1.53 -0.13
C PRO A 133 25.88 0.44 0.73
N LYS A 134 26.60 0.80 1.81
CA LYS A 134 27.30 -0.14 2.70
C LYS A 134 26.50 -0.46 3.96
N LYS A 135 25.45 0.31 4.22
CA LYS A 135 24.59 0.09 5.39
C LYS A 135 23.85 -1.23 5.26
N ASP A 136 23.63 -1.84 6.41
CA ASP A 136 22.96 -3.12 6.50
C ASP A 136 21.52 -3.01 5.95
N MET A 137 21.16 -3.96 5.08
CA MET A 137 19.86 -3.97 4.39
C MET A 137 18.69 -4.12 5.36
N GLU A 138 18.84 -4.86 6.47
CA GLU A 138 17.82 -4.98 7.52
C GLU A 138 17.55 -3.61 8.14
N GLN A 139 18.62 -2.91 8.49
CA GLN A 139 18.51 -1.57 9.08
C GLN A 139 17.87 -0.57 8.11
N ILE A 140 18.30 -0.55 6.84
CA ILE A 140 17.73 0.31 5.81
C ILE A 140 16.22 0.05 5.67
N VAL A 141 15.82 -1.22 5.55
CA VAL A 141 14.41 -1.62 5.40
C VAL A 141 13.59 -1.20 6.61
N GLN A 142 14.11 -1.42 7.82
CA GLN A 142 13.42 -1.08 9.05
C GLN A 142 13.21 0.43 9.20
N GLU A 143 14.23 1.24 8.94
CA GLU A 143 14.12 2.70 8.99
C GLU A 143 13.12 3.24 7.95
N CYS A 144 13.15 2.70 6.72
CA CYS A 144 12.19 3.08 5.68
C CYS A 144 10.76 2.69 6.06
N TYR A 145 10.58 1.52 6.69
CA TYR A 145 9.28 1.08 7.19
C TYR A 145 8.74 2.01 8.26
N ASP A 146 9.58 2.40 9.22
CA ASP A 146 9.18 3.22 10.37
C ASP A 146 8.67 4.60 9.94
N VAL A 147 9.27 5.20 8.91
CA VAL A 147 8.86 6.52 8.42
C VAL A 147 7.72 6.49 7.40
N THR A 148 7.42 5.34 6.78
CA THR A 148 6.41 5.26 5.70
C THR A 148 5.20 4.39 6.03
N LEU A 149 5.39 3.10 6.32
CA LEU A 149 4.31 2.12 6.44
C LEU A 149 3.84 1.93 7.89
N SER A 150 4.74 2.07 8.87
CA SER A 150 4.47 1.89 10.29
C SER A 150 3.28 2.72 10.80
N PRO A 151 3.11 4.01 10.43
CA PRO A 151 1.97 4.81 10.89
C PRO A 151 0.60 4.25 10.46
N TRP A 152 0.58 3.44 9.40
CA TRP A 152 -0.65 2.89 8.81
C TRP A 152 -0.89 1.44 9.22
N HIS A 153 0.07 0.81 9.89
CA HIS A 153 0.00 -0.57 10.32
C HIS A 153 -0.49 -0.63 11.77
N GLY A 154 -1.55 -1.40 12.01
CA GLY A 154 -1.93 -1.76 13.37
C GLY A 154 -0.87 -2.67 14.01
N TRP A 155 -0.91 -2.80 15.35
CA TRP A 155 0.10 -3.55 16.13
C TRP A 155 0.40 -4.97 15.60
N ILE A 156 -0.59 -5.66 15.01
CA ILE A 156 -0.42 -6.98 14.39
C ILE A 156 0.45 -6.89 13.14
N SER A 157 0.15 -5.95 12.24
CA SER A 157 0.92 -5.74 11.01
C SER A 157 2.35 -5.32 11.33
N SER A 158 2.53 -4.42 12.30
CA SER A 158 3.88 -4.00 12.72
C SER A 158 4.67 -5.13 13.38
N ALA A 159 4.02 -5.96 14.21
CA ALA A 159 4.67 -7.12 14.81
C ALA A 159 5.08 -8.15 13.77
N ALA A 160 4.20 -8.46 12.81
CA ALA A 160 4.51 -9.39 11.74
C ALA A 160 5.66 -8.87 10.86
N PHE A 161 5.67 -7.58 10.49
CA PHE A 161 6.77 -6.98 9.73
C PHE A 161 8.13 -7.17 10.43
N ARG A 162 8.21 -6.88 11.74
CA ARG A 162 9.46 -7.06 12.50
C ARG A 162 9.92 -8.52 12.51
N VAL A 163 9.01 -9.46 12.79
CA VAL A 163 9.34 -10.90 12.82
C VAL A 163 9.83 -11.38 11.46
N ILE A 164 9.15 -11.00 10.37
CA ILE A 164 9.56 -11.36 9.01
C ILE A 164 10.93 -10.79 8.70
N THR A 165 11.17 -9.53 9.04
CA THR A 165 12.44 -8.84 8.81
C THR A 165 13.58 -9.58 9.51
N ILE A 166 13.48 -9.77 10.83
CA ILE A 166 14.48 -10.48 11.65
C ILE A 166 14.71 -11.91 11.16
N CYS A 167 13.64 -12.68 10.90
CA CYS A 167 13.77 -14.07 10.48
C CYS A 167 14.39 -14.22 9.08
N SER A 168 14.14 -13.28 8.18
CA SER A 168 14.64 -13.33 6.79
C SER A 168 16.13 -13.03 6.71
N PHE A 169 16.66 -12.16 7.57
CA PHE A 169 18.08 -11.82 7.61
C PHE A 169 18.92 -12.84 8.41
N LEU A 170 18.35 -13.49 9.43
CA LEU A 170 19.05 -14.48 10.27
C LEU A 170 19.21 -15.89 9.64
N HIS A 171 18.98 -16.09 8.33
CA HIS A 171 19.10 -17.39 7.64
C HIS A 171 18.26 -18.56 8.21
N LEU A 172 17.34 -18.29 9.16
CA LEU A 172 16.46 -19.30 9.77
C LEU A 172 15.40 -19.86 8.80
N PHE A 173 15.35 -19.39 7.56
CA PHE A 173 14.50 -19.94 6.51
C PHE A 173 15.05 -21.23 5.86
N ASN A 174 16.29 -21.63 6.14
CA ASN A 174 16.86 -22.88 5.64
C ASN A 174 16.67 -24.05 6.62
N HIS A 175 15.43 -24.51 6.81
CA HIS A 175 15.04 -25.93 6.79
C HIS A 175 13.62 -26.10 7.35
N VAL A 176 12.70 -26.54 6.49
CA VAL A 176 11.64 -27.55 6.72
C VAL A 176 10.57 -27.33 7.82
N TYR A 177 10.76 -26.45 8.81
CA TYR A 177 9.78 -26.20 9.89
C TYR A 177 9.04 -24.86 9.79
N ALA A 178 9.38 -24.01 8.82
CA ALA A 178 8.88 -22.63 8.72
C ALA A 178 7.63 -22.44 7.84
N PHE A 179 7.18 -23.45 7.09
CA PHE A 179 6.07 -23.30 6.15
C PHE A 179 4.81 -22.81 6.87
N ASP A 180 4.35 -23.53 7.89
CA ASP A 180 3.04 -23.24 8.52
C ASP A 180 3.02 -21.93 9.32
N GLY A 181 4.11 -21.62 10.03
CA GLY A 181 4.26 -20.37 10.79
C GLY A 181 4.35 -19.14 9.89
N PHE A 182 5.12 -19.22 8.81
CA PHE A 182 5.26 -18.13 7.85
C PHE A 182 3.94 -17.87 7.09
N TYR A 183 3.23 -18.91 6.64
CA TYR A 183 1.90 -18.74 6.06
C TYR A 183 0.91 -18.11 7.05
N ARG A 184 0.98 -18.46 8.34
CA ARG A 184 0.15 -17.81 9.37
C ARG A 184 0.51 -16.34 9.58
N LEU A 185 1.78 -15.98 9.65
CA LEU A 185 2.23 -14.60 9.82
C LEU A 185 1.91 -13.74 8.60
N THR A 186 2.16 -14.25 7.39
CA THR A 186 1.77 -13.58 6.14
C THR A 186 0.24 -13.43 6.05
N TYR A 187 -0.53 -14.46 6.42
CA TYR A 187 -1.99 -14.39 6.47
C TYR A 187 -2.49 -13.41 7.53
N MET A 188 -1.88 -13.36 8.72
CA MET A 188 -2.24 -12.40 9.77
C MET A 188 -1.90 -10.96 9.40
N PHE A 189 -0.75 -10.73 8.78
CA PHE A 189 -0.38 -9.44 8.22
C PHE A 189 -1.40 -9.02 7.16
N HIS A 190 -1.72 -9.91 6.21
CA HIS A 190 -2.70 -9.65 5.17
C HIS A 190 -4.12 -9.41 5.73
N LEU A 191 -4.56 -10.19 6.72
CA LEU A 191 -5.82 -9.97 7.43
C LEU A 191 -5.83 -8.63 8.17
N SER A 192 -4.69 -8.20 8.71
CA SER A 192 -4.57 -6.93 9.42
C SER A 192 -4.58 -5.73 8.47
N LEU A 193 -4.00 -5.84 7.27
CA LEU A 193 -4.12 -4.82 6.22
C LEU A 193 -5.53 -4.75 5.62
N SER A 194 -6.23 -5.88 5.61
CA SER A 194 -7.53 -6.03 4.94
C SER A 194 -8.74 -6.04 5.89
N GLY A 195 -8.52 -6.08 7.19
CA GLY A 195 -9.58 -6.20 8.20
C GLY A 195 -10.33 -4.88 8.44
N PRO A 196 -11.58 -4.91 8.94
CA PRO A 196 -12.25 -3.73 9.50
C PRO A 196 -11.66 -3.31 10.86
N GLY A 197 -10.50 -3.87 11.24
CA GLY A 197 -9.87 -3.70 12.53
C GLY A 197 -9.03 -2.45 12.57
N LYS A 198 -9.62 -1.40 13.12
CA LYS A 198 -8.94 -0.43 13.98
C LYS A 198 -7.71 0.25 13.37
N PHE A 199 -7.99 1.32 12.61
CA PHE A 199 -7.31 2.58 12.89
C PHE A 199 -7.57 2.89 14.38
N ILE A 200 -6.57 2.64 15.22
CA ILE A 200 -6.34 3.27 16.54
C ILE A 200 -5.07 4.08 16.24
N TYR A 201 -5.02 5.40 16.25
CA TYR A 201 -5.62 6.38 17.17
C TYR A 201 -6.46 7.44 16.45
#